data_AF-A0A1E5UP62-F1
#
_entry.id   AF-A0A1E5UP62-F1
#
_cell.length_a   1.000
_cell.length_b   1.000
_cell.length_c   1.000
_cell.angle_alpha   90.00
_cell.angle_beta   90.00
_cell.angle_gamma   90.00
#
_symmetry.space_group_name_H-M   'P 1'
#
loop_
_entity.id
_entity.type
_entity.pdbx_description
1 polymer ?
#
loop_
_entity_poly.entity_id
_entity_poly.type
_entity_poly.pdbx_seq_one_letter_code
_entity_poly.pdbx_strand_id
1 'polypeptide(L)'
;MAFRPDYTIEPCMAVRQDIEFAETALQYHNDDPSNEVKYELIKAITSNYMFYGSGNYGHVNFTARAKQENSEEQLFFAELNLRGDFTTLTCFRCLKEKEDQIGGLKDTNREGSGVDKEHCYLCEDALKHPRDGASYHAGHSMGR
;
A
#
# COMPACT_ATOMS: atom_id res chain seq x y z
N MET A 1 -7.50 20.80 12.99
CA MET A 1 -7.64 19.92 14.17
C MET A 1 -7.12 18.56 13.77
N ALA A 2 -6.00 18.12 14.35
CA ALA A 2 -5.43 16.81 14.06
C ALA A 2 -6.18 15.75 14.90
N PHE A 3 -6.83 14.80 14.23
CA PHE A 3 -7.47 13.67 14.89
C PHE A 3 -6.38 12.77 15.46
N ARG A 4 -6.21 12.78 16.78
CA ARG A 4 -5.42 11.78 17.49
C ARG A 4 -6.34 10.61 17.81
N PRO A 5 -6.09 9.39 17.29
CA PRO A 5 -6.94 8.26 17.62
C PRO A 5 -6.83 7.95 19.12
N ASP A 6 -7.98 7.82 19.77
CA ASP A 6 -8.12 7.33 21.13
C ASP A 6 -8.13 5.80 21.08
N TYR A 7 -7.08 5.17 21.63
CA TYR A 7 -6.90 3.72 21.62
C TYR A 7 -7.82 2.97 22.62
N THR A 8 -8.76 3.66 23.27
CA THR A 8 -9.72 3.05 24.20
C THR A 8 -10.96 2.46 23.51
N ILE A 9 -11.17 2.75 22.22
CA ILE A 9 -12.24 2.16 21.41
C ILE A 9 -11.62 1.18 20.43
N GLU A 10 -12.06 -0.08 20.49
CA GLU A 10 -11.65 -1.09 19.51
C GLU A 10 -11.92 -0.58 18.08
N PRO A 11 -10.88 -0.43 17.23
CA PRO A 11 -11.06 0.08 15.88
C PRO A 11 -11.95 -0.86 15.07
N CYS A 12 -12.75 -0.29 14.16
CA CYS A 12 -13.55 -1.09 13.24
C CYS A 12 -12.64 -1.94 12.34
N MET A 13 -13.19 -3.00 11.76
CA MET A 13 -12.42 -3.98 10.97
C MET A 13 -11.58 -3.35 9.87
N ALA A 14 -12.08 -2.31 9.19
CA ALA A 14 -11.33 -1.59 8.16
C ALA A 14 -10.09 -0.88 8.72
N VAL A 15 -10.24 -0.17 9.84
CA VAL A 15 -9.11 0.52 10.49
C VAL A 15 -8.08 -0.47 11.02
N ARG A 16 -8.51 -1.64 11.52
CA ARG A 16 -7.59 -2.73 11.90
C ARG A 16 -6.76 -3.20 10.71
N GLN A 17 -7.41 -3.46 9.58
CA GLN A 17 -6.73 -3.91 8.37
C GLN A 17 -5.70 -2.88 7.87
N ASP A 18 -6.07 -1.59 7.87
CA ASP A 18 -5.17 -0.50 7.48
C ASP A 18 -3.90 -0.49 8.33
N ILE A 19 -4.06 -0.60 9.66
CA ILE A 19 -2.96 -0.62 10.63
C ILE A 19 -2.12 -1.89 10.44
N GLU A 20 -2.74 -3.06 10.40
CA GLU A 20 -2.05 -4.36 10.27
C GLU A 20 -1.20 -4.41 9.01
N PHE A 21 -1.72 -3.95 7.87
CA PHE A 21 -0.96 -3.95 6.62
C PHE A 21 0.20 -2.95 6.66
N ALA A 22 -0.02 -1.75 7.21
CA ALA A 22 1.03 -0.73 7.32
C ALA A 22 2.16 -1.17 8.26
N GLU A 23 1.81 -1.71 9.43
CA GLU A 23 2.78 -2.23 10.41
C GLU A 23 3.55 -3.41 9.84
N THR A 24 2.87 -4.35 9.19
CA THR A 24 3.51 -5.51 8.56
C THR A 24 4.48 -5.06 7.46
N ALA A 25 4.06 -4.15 6.58
CA ALA A 25 4.93 -3.64 5.51
C ALA A 25 6.19 -2.96 6.07
N LEU A 26 6.03 -2.12 7.10
CA LEU A 26 7.16 -1.48 7.77
C LEU A 26 8.07 -2.47 8.48
N GLN A 27 7.52 -3.49 9.12
CA GLN A 27 8.30 -4.53 9.77
C GLN A 27 9.18 -5.26 8.75
N TYR A 28 8.59 -5.76 7.66
CA TYR A 28 9.37 -6.44 6.60
C TYR A 28 10.45 -5.54 5.99
N HIS A 29 10.14 -4.27 5.71
CA HIS A 29 11.14 -3.32 5.20
C HIS A 29 12.27 -3.09 6.22
N ASN A 30 11.92 -2.92 7.49
CA ASN A 30 12.87 -2.60 8.55
C ASN A 30 13.72 -3.81 8.98
N ASP A 31 13.19 -5.02 8.92
CA ASP A 31 13.90 -6.24 9.30
C ASP A 31 14.88 -6.70 8.19
N ASP A 32 14.69 -6.26 6.95
CA ASP A 32 15.64 -6.52 5.87
C ASP A 32 16.95 -5.73 6.10
N PRO A 33 18.10 -6.41 6.27
CA PRO A 33 19.38 -5.75 6.53
C PRO A 33 19.91 -4.94 5.33
N SER A 34 19.41 -5.18 4.11
CA SER A 34 19.80 -4.42 2.92
C SER A 34 19.20 -3.01 2.87
N ASN A 35 18.11 -2.77 3.62
CA ASN A 35 17.48 -1.45 3.72
C ASN A 35 18.19 -0.58 4.75
N GLU A 36 19.03 0.37 4.31
CA GLU A 36 19.77 1.27 5.21
C GLU A 36 18.85 2.21 6.00
N VAL A 37 17.75 2.67 5.38
CA VAL A 37 16.80 3.57 6.02
C VAL A 37 15.67 2.79 6.67
N LYS A 38 15.52 3.00 7.98
CA LYS A 38 14.44 2.42 8.79
C LYS A 38 13.39 3.47 9.09
N TYR A 39 12.13 3.06 9.08
CA TYR A 39 10.98 3.95 9.22
C TYR A 39 10.15 3.61 10.46
N GLU A 40 9.50 4.62 11.02
CA GLU A 40 8.46 4.48 12.04
C GLU A 40 7.10 4.85 11.44
N LEU A 41 6.06 4.09 11.80
CA LEU A 41 4.69 4.38 11.38
C LEU A 41 4.20 5.65 12.07
N ILE A 42 3.71 6.61 11.29
CA ILE A 42 3.01 7.78 11.83
C ILE A 42 1.50 7.53 11.81
N LYS A 43 0.98 7.07 10.66
CA LYS A 43 -0.45 6.83 10.49
C LYS A 43 -0.75 5.88 9.32
N ALA A 44 -1.60 4.88 9.54
CA ALA A 44 -2.24 4.15 8.45
C ALA A 44 -3.38 4.98 7.84
N ILE A 45 -3.47 5.03 6.51
CA ILE A 45 -4.43 5.88 5.79
C ILE A 45 -5.61 5.06 5.27
N THR A 46 -5.32 4.07 4.43
CA THR A 46 -6.33 3.21 3.81
C THR A 46 -5.64 2.00 3.19
N SER A 47 -6.33 0.88 3.20
CA SER A 47 -5.90 -0.37 2.58
C SER A 47 -7.01 -0.95 1.70
N ASN A 48 -6.61 -1.88 0.84
CA ASN A 48 -7.53 -2.71 0.10
C ASN A 48 -6.98 -4.14 0.03
N TYR A 49 -7.89 -5.11 -0.01
CA TYR A 49 -7.56 -6.52 -0.14
C TYR A 49 -8.13 -7.05 -1.45
N MET A 50 -7.33 -7.81 -2.19
CA MET A 50 -7.72 -8.33 -3.49
C MET A 50 -7.25 -9.75 -3.74
N PHE A 51 -8.05 -10.46 -4.54
CA PHE A 51 -7.68 -11.73 -5.14
C PHE A 51 -7.07 -11.47 -6.52
N TYR A 52 -5.87 -12.00 -6.77
CA TYR A 52 -5.19 -11.86 -8.06
C TYR A 52 -4.51 -13.18 -8.44
N GLY A 53 -4.98 -13.80 -9.53
CA GLY A 53 -4.59 -15.15 -9.90
C GLY A 53 -4.93 -16.14 -8.78
N SER A 54 -3.93 -16.89 -8.31
CA SER A 54 -4.07 -17.81 -7.16
C SER A 54 -3.63 -17.22 -5.82
N GLY A 55 -3.35 -15.92 -5.75
CA GLY A 55 -2.83 -15.25 -4.55
C GLY A 55 -3.78 -14.20 -4.01
N ASN A 56 -3.56 -13.82 -2.75
CA ASN A 56 -4.23 -12.70 -2.11
C ASN A 56 -3.23 -11.58 -1.92
N TYR A 57 -3.63 -10.34 -2.20
CA TYR A 57 -2.76 -9.19 -2.09
C TYR A 57 -3.43 -8.09 -1.27
N GLY A 58 -2.63 -7.44 -0.44
CA GLY A 58 -3.00 -6.25 0.31
C GLY A 58 -2.27 -5.04 -0.25
N HIS A 59 -3.01 -4.00 -0.64
CA HIS A 59 -2.47 -2.68 -0.94
C HIS A 59 -2.71 -1.78 0.26
N VAL A 60 -1.74 -0.95 0.62
CA VAL A 60 -1.90 -0.02 1.74
C VAL A 60 -1.18 1.30 1.49
N ASN A 61 -1.81 2.37 1.94
CA ASN A 61 -1.19 3.68 2.10
C ASN A 61 -1.04 4.01 3.58
N PHE A 62 0.12 4.56 3.92
CA PHE A 62 0.42 5.01 5.26
C PHE A 62 1.44 6.15 5.20
N THR A 63 1.46 6.98 6.23
CA THR A 63 2.57 7.90 6.43
C THR A 63 3.57 7.33 7.41
N ALA A 64 4.85 7.48 7.07
CA ALA A 64 5.95 7.05 7.89
C ALA A 64 7.05 8.10 7.85
N ARG A 65 7.91 8.06 8.87
CA ARG A 65 9.07 8.95 8.99
C ARG A 65 10.31 8.10 9.20
N ALA A 66 11.45 8.48 8.61
CA ALA A 66 12.69 7.79 8.88
C ALA A 66 13.11 8.00 10.36
N LYS A 67 13.69 6.99 10.99
CA LYS A 67 14.12 7.04 12.40
C LYS A 67 15.34 7.95 12.66
N GLN A 68 15.80 8.66 11.64
CA GLN A 68 16.91 9.62 11.74
C GLN A 68 16.38 10.98 12.23
N GLU A 69 17.20 11.74 12.95
CA GLU A 69 16.81 13.07 13.45
C GLU A 69 16.41 14.01 12.30
N ASN A 70 15.38 14.84 12.54
CA ASN A 70 14.83 15.82 11.58
C ASN A 70 14.28 15.23 10.26
N SER A 71 13.91 13.95 10.24
CA SER A 71 13.26 13.36 9.06
C SER A 71 11.82 13.88 8.90
N GLU A 72 11.41 14.09 7.65
CA GLU A 72 10.04 14.49 7.32
C GLU A 72 9.09 13.29 7.25
N GLU A 73 7.81 13.54 7.52
CA GLU A 73 6.73 12.57 7.28
C GLU A 73 6.49 12.43 5.78
N GLN A 74 6.43 11.19 5.31
CA GLN A 74 6.29 10.85 3.89
C GLN A 74 5.15 9.86 3.69
N LEU A 75 4.44 9.97 2.57
CA LEU A 75 3.44 9.01 2.12
C LEU A 75 4.12 7.79 1.48
N PHE A 76 3.65 6.60 1.83
CA PHE A 76 4.12 5.35 1.27
C PHE A 76 2.97 4.54 0.70
N PHE A 77 3.29 3.79 -0.34
CA PHE A 77 2.53 2.65 -0.82
C PHE A 77 3.29 1.36 -0.52
N ALA A 78 2.56 0.33 -0.09
CA ALA A 78 3.09 -1.02 -0.03
C ALA A 78 2.10 -2.05 -0.58
N GLU A 79 2.68 -3.11 -1.15
CA GLU A 79 1.94 -4.32 -1.54
C GLU A 79 2.45 -5.50 -0.71
N LEU A 80 1.51 -6.24 -0.14
CA LEU A 80 1.73 -7.49 0.60
C LEU A 80 1.12 -8.65 -0.20
N ASN A 81 1.84 -9.76 -0.32
CA ASN A 81 1.27 -11.04 -0.76
C ASN A 81 0.90 -11.86 0.48
N LEU A 82 -0.37 -12.20 0.63
CA LEU A 82 -0.98 -12.81 1.82
C LEU A 82 -1.33 -14.28 1.51
N ARG A 83 -0.33 -15.16 1.55
CA ARG A 83 -0.47 -16.59 1.22
C ARG A 83 -0.65 -17.43 2.48
N GLY A 84 -1.89 -17.56 2.94
CA GLY A 84 -2.21 -18.32 4.15
C GLY A 84 -1.49 -17.72 5.35
N ASP A 85 -0.64 -18.52 6.01
CA ASP A 85 0.15 -18.08 7.17
C ASP A 85 1.40 -17.26 6.78
N PHE A 86 1.70 -17.13 5.49
CA PHE A 86 2.88 -16.43 4.99
C PHE A 86 2.51 -15.08 4.39
N THR A 87 3.18 -14.02 4.87
CA THR A 87 3.12 -12.69 4.26
C THR A 87 4.47 -12.35 3.66
N THR A 88 4.48 -11.78 2.45
CA THR A 88 5.71 -11.22 1.87
C THR A 88 5.48 -9.80 1.39
N LEU A 89 6.42 -8.91 1.66
CA LEU A 89 6.45 -7.56 1.11
C LEU A 89 6.91 -7.60 -0.34
N THR A 90 6.02 -7.33 -1.29
CA THR A 90 6.33 -7.35 -2.72
C THR A 90 6.64 -5.95 -3.27
N CYS A 91 6.11 -4.91 -2.63
CA CYS A 91 6.40 -3.52 -2.98
C CYS A 91 6.47 -2.65 -1.71
N PHE A 92 7.45 -1.74 -1.64
CA PHE A 92 7.52 -0.69 -0.63
C PHE A 92 8.08 0.57 -1.29
N ARG A 93 7.25 1.59 -1.46
CA ARG A 93 7.59 2.80 -2.23
C ARG A 93 7.14 4.07 -1.53
N CYS A 94 8.07 5.02 -1.43
CA CYS A 94 7.78 6.38 -1.01
C CYS A 94 7.16 7.15 -2.18
N LEU A 95 6.01 7.79 -1.98
CA LEU A 95 5.28 8.55 -3.00
C LEU A 95 5.55 10.05 -2.83
N LYS A 96 6.79 10.49 -3.05
CA LYS A 96 7.19 11.90 -2.82
C LYS A 96 6.57 12.86 -3.83
N GLU A 97 6.68 12.51 -5.11
CA GLU A 97 6.20 13.36 -6.20
C GLU A 97 4.69 13.14 -6.39
N LYS A 98 3.94 14.23 -6.57
CA LYS A 98 2.48 14.14 -6.76
C LYS A 98 2.13 13.43 -8.06
N GLU A 99 3.01 13.50 -9.03
CA GLU A 99 2.91 12.84 -10.32
C GLU A 99 2.96 11.32 -10.18
N ASP A 100 3.61 10.81 -9.13
CA ASP A 100 3.74 9.38 -8.81
C ASP A 100 2.63 8.89 -7.87
N GLN A 101 1.65 9.73 -7.52
CA GLN A 101 0.51 9.40 -6.66
C GLN A 101 -0.76 9.20 -7.50
N ILE A 102 -0.83 8.11 -8.25
CA ILE A 102 -2.02 7.78 -9.04
C ILE A 102 -3.02 6.99 -8.18
N GLY A 103 -4.31 7.31 -8.25
CA GLY A 103 -5.35 6.46 -7.64
C GLY A 103 -5.71 5.29 -8.56
N GLY A 104 -6.53 4.34 -8.10
CA GLY A 104 -7.27 3.45 -9.01
C GLY A 104 -8.67 4.03 -9.22
N LEU A 105 -9.21 4.16 -10.43
CA LEU A 105 -9.45 3.16 -11.46
C LEU A 105 -9.69 3.95 -12.76
N LYS A 106 -8.90 3.78 -13.83
CA LYS A 106 -9.26 4.35 -15.15
C LYS A 106 -9.47 3.29 -16.22
N ASP A 107 -10.67 3.38 -16.81
CA ASP A 107 -11.33 2.50 -17.79
C ASP A 107 -11.37 1.00 -17.44
N THR A 108 -12.02 0.70 -16.30
CA THR A 108 -12.57 -0.62 -15.89
C THR A 108 -13.07 -1.47 -17.07
N ASN A 109 -12.15 -2.18 -17.74
CA ASN A 109 -12.33 -3.27 -18.67
C ASN A 109 -13.55 -3.15 -19.64
N ARG A 110 -13.52 -2.19 -20.58
CA ARG A 110 -14.30 -2.33 -21.82
C ARG A 110 -13.58 -3.34 -22.70
N GLU A 111 -14.25 -4.44 -23.05
CA GLU A 111 -13.73 -5.39 -24.04
C GLU A 111 -13.14 -4.63 -25.25
N GLY A 112 -11.81 -4.72 -25.41
CA GLY A 112 -11.10 -4.11 -26.54
C GLY A 112 -10.20 -2.90 -26.22
N SER A 113 -10.18 -2.34 -25.00
CA SER A 113 -9.13 -1.38 -24.60
C SER A 113 -7.91 -2.12 -24.04
N GLY A 114 -6.70 -1.70 -24.42
CA GLY A 114 -5.45 -2.30 -23.93
C GLY A 114 -5.36 -2.33 -22.40
N VAL A 115 -4.50 -3.18 -21.86
CA VAL A 115 -4.28 -3.33 -20.41
C VAL A 115 -3.77 -2.01 -19.84
N ASP A 116 -4.56 -1.37 -18.97
CA ASP A 116 -4.10 -0.23 -18.16
C ASP A 116 -3.10 -0.76 -17.14
N LYS A 117 -1.83 -0.38 -17.33
CA LYS A 117 -0.71 -0.78 -16.47
C LYS A 117 -0.37 0.28 -15.44
N GLU A 118 -1.04 1.42 -15.44
CA GLU A 118 -0.78 2.48 -14.47
C GLU A 118 -1.76 2.33 -13.31
N HIS A 119 -3.06 2.18 -13.59
CA HIS A 119 -4.09 2.21 -12.55
C HIS A 119 -4.39 0.81 -12.00
N CYS A 120 -4.57 0.72 -10.67
CA CYS A 120 -5.09 -0.48 -10.04
C CYS A 120 -6.59 -0.63 -10.34
N TYR A 121 -7.04 -1.81 -10.78
CA TYR A 121 -8.45 -2.01 -11.15
C TYR A 121 -9.43 -2.20 -9.98
N LEU A 122 -8.94 -2.30 -8.75
CA LEU A 122 -9.77 -2.55 -7.55
C LEU A 122 -9.68 -1.46 -6.50
N CYS A 123 -8.57 -0.76 -6.43
CA CYS A 123 -8.43 0.35 -5.51
C CYS A 123 -9.18 1.56 -6.09
N GLU A 124 -9.83 2.30 -5.20
CA GLU A 124 -10.41 3.60 -5.53
C GLU A 124 -9.36 4.71 -5.45
N ASP A 125 -9.78 5.91 -5.82
CA ASP A 125 -8.89 7.06 -5.98
C ASP A 125 -8.25 7.49 -4.65
N ALA A 126 -8.80 7.04 -3.51
CA ALA A 126 -8.28 7.30 -2.17
C ALA A 126 -6.96 6.56 -1.88
N LEU A 127 -6.76 5.37 -2.46
CA LEU A 127 -5.53 4.60 -2.29
C LEU A 127 -4.60 4.89 -3.46
N LYS A 128 -3.46 5.53 -3.18
CA LYS A 128 -2.47 5.96 -4.15
C LYS A 128 -1.42 4.88 -4.42
N HIS A 129 -1.06 4.69 -5.66
CA HIS A 129 -0.07 3.75 -6.16
C HIS A 129 1.08 4.51 -6.83
N PRO A 130 2.28 3.93 -6.89
CA PRO A 130 3.34 4.38 -7.79
C PRO A 130 2.82 4.34 -9.24
N ARG A 131 3.18 5.36 -10.03
CA ARG A 131 2.84 5.38 -11.46
C ARG A 131 3.42 4.20 -12.24
N ASP A 132 4.62 3.79 -11.86
CA ASP A 132 5.25 2.59 -12.41
C ASP A 132 4.54 1.33 -11.91
N GLY A 133 3.52 0.87 -12.64
CA GLY A 133 2.81 -0.37 -12.32
C GLY A 133 3.62 -1.66 -12.51
N ALA A 134 4.89 -1.58 -12.94
CA ALA A 134 5.80 -2.73 -12.82
C ALA A 134 6.32 -2.91 -11.38
N SER A 135 6.16 -1.90 -10.52
CA SER A 135 6.66 -1.94 -9.13
C SER A 135 5.81 -2.79 -8.20
N TYR A 136 4.60 -3.23 -8.60
CA TYR A 136 3.73 -4.10 -7.80
C TYR A 136 3.00 -5.13 -8.68
N HIS A 137 2.57 -6.25 -8.09
CA HIS A 137 2.14 -7.43 -8.85
C HIS A 137 0.64 -7.46 -9.14
N ALA A 138 -0.20 -7.10 -8.17
CA ALA A 138 -1.65 -7.26 -8.26
C ALA A 138 -2.33 -5.94 -8.61
N GLY A 139 -3.39 -6.01 -9.43
CA GLY A 139 -4.19 -4.82 -9.77
C GLY A 139 -4.02 -4.28 -11.18
N HIS A 140 -3.17 -4.88 -12.02
CA HIS A 140 -2.94 -4.42 -13.41
C HIS A 140 -3.54 -5.32 -14.50
N SER A 141 -4.06 -6.49 -14.16
CA SER A 141 -4.81 -7.33 -15.09
C SER A 141 -5.77 -8.23 -14.33
N MET A 142 -6.89 -8.63 -14.95
CA MET A 142 -7.65 -9.75 -14.38
C MET A 142 -6.87 -11.01 -14.71
N GLY A 143 -6.09 -11.52 -13.75
CA GLY A 143 -5.32 -12.75 -13.92
C GLY A 143 -6.23 -13.86 -14.46
N ARG A 144 -5.92 -14.36 -15.66
CA ARG A 144 -6.61 -15.52 -16.26
C ARG A 144 -6.21 -16.81 -15.59
#